data_AF-A0A4Y9YAX5-F1
#
_entry.id   AF-A0A4Y9YAX5-F1
#
_cell.length_a   1.000
_cell.length_b   1.000
_cell.length_c   1.000
_cell.angle_alpha   90.00
_cell.angle_beta   90.00
_cell.angle_gamma   90.00
#
_symmetry.space_group_name_H-M   'P 1'
#
loop_
_entity.id
_entity.type
_entity.pdbx_description
1 polymer ?
#
loop_
_entity_poly.entity_id
_entity_poly.type
_entity_poly.pdbx_seq_one_letter_code
_entity_poly.pdbx_strand_id
1 'polypeptide(L)'
;MSTVYESLLPKLVAILEVTQQAADSPPTQQVKQALVHVVCDLQCGIEQAKDMASTLPGGELSVEEQGEVIAMLEKLKERKQQQLAKFSADVDAITKATTQMRMEVDSTASTPAV
;
A
#
# COMPACT_ATOMS: atom_id res chain seq x y z
N MET A 1 -2.80 12.55 10.72
CA MET A 1 -3.52 11.43 10.06
C MET A 1 -4.70 10.98 10.89
N SER A 2 -4.59 10.76 12.21
CA SER A 2 -5.77 10.42 13.04
C SER A 2 -6.69 11.61 13.32
N THR A 3 -6.18 12.84 13.30
CA THR A 3 -6.93 14.06 13.70
C THR A 3 -8.23 14.30 12.92
N VAL A 4 -8.28 13.99 11.62
CA VAL A 4 -9.51 14.11 10.82
C VAL A 4 -10.55 13.08 11.25
N TYR A 5 -10.14 11.82 11.44
CA TYR A 5 -11.01 10.75 11.93
C TYR A 5 -11.47 10.98 13.37
N GLU A 6 -10.57 11.42 14.25
CA GLU A 6 -10.87 11.77 15.63
C GLU A 6 -11.89 12.92 15.73
N SER A 7 -11.92 13.81 14.73
CA SER A 7 -12.89 14.91 14.67
C SER A 7 -14.30 14.50 14.23
N LEU A 8 -14.49 13.30 13.65
CA LEU A 8 -15.81 12.85 13.19
C LEU A 8 -16.76 12.55 14.35
N LEU A 9 -16.23 11.97 15.43
CA LEU A 9 -17.01 11.61 16.60
C LEU A 9 -17.62 12.84 17.30
N PRO A 10 -16.87 13.92 17.61
CA PRO A 10 -17.47 15.13 18.17
C PRO A 10 -18.45 15.82 17.20
N LYS A 11 -18.23 15.77 15.87
CA LYS A 11 -19.19 16.28 14.88
C LYS A 11 -20.52 15.51 14.91
N LEU A 12 -20.46 14.18 15.06
CA LEU A 12 -21.67 13.35 15.24
C LEU A 12 -22.39 13.66 16.55
N VAL A 13 -21.65 13.84 17.64
CA VAL A 13 -22.21 14.25 18.94
C VAL A 13 -22.98 15.57 18.80
N ALA A 14 -22.43 16.56 18.08
CA ALA A 14 -23.12 17.83 17.83
C ALA A 14 -24.47 17.66 17.10
N ILE A 15 -24.58 16.71 16.16
CA ILE A 15 -25.86 16.39 15.51
C ILE A 15 -26.85 15.82 16.53
N LEU A 16 -26.40 14.91 17.40
CA LEU A 16 -27.25 14.31 18.42
C LEU A 16 -27.75 15.35 19.43
N GLU A 17 -26.87 16.27 19.86
CA GLU A 17 -27.23 17.36 20.77
C GLU A 17 -28.30 18.29 20.19
N VAL A 18 -28.13 18.73 18.94
CA VAL A 18 -29.11 19.58 18.25
C VAL A 18 -30.43 18.83 18.03
N THR A 19 -30.36 17.54 17.71
CA THR A 19 -31.55 16.69 17.53
C THR A 19 -32.31 16.50 18.84
N GLN A 20 -31.60 16.35 19.96
CA GLN A 20 -32.20 16.22 21.28
C GLN A 20 -32.88 17.51 21.73
N GLN A 21 -32.27 18.67 21.47
CA GLN A 21 -32.89 19.98 21.72
C GLN A 21 -34.17 20.20 20.90
N ALA A 22 -34.29 19.54 19.74
CA ALA A 22 -35.48 19.58 18.89
C ALA A 22 -36.61 18.64 19.37
N ALA A 23 -36.34 17.75 20.33
CA ALA A 23 -37.31 16.75 20.77
C ALA A 23 -38.33 17.29 21.78
N ASP A 24 -37.96 18.31 22.56
CA ASP A 24 -38.76 18.82 23.68
C ASP A 24 -39.78 19.92 23.26
N SER A 25 -39.73 20.39 22.02
CA SER A 25 -40.61 21.47 21.51
C SER A 25 -40.64 21.50 19.97
N PRO A 26 -41.64 22.14 19.33
CA PRO A 26 -41.69 22.27 17.88
C PRO A 26 -40.37 22.87 17.36
N PRO A 27 -39.71 22.25 16.37
CA PRO A 27 -38.39 22.68 15.94
C PRO A 27 -38.45 24.10 15.39
N THR A 28 -37.83 25.03 16.11
CA THR A 28 -37.70 26.42 15.69
C THR A 28 -36.88 26.50 14.40
N GLN A 29 -37.05 27.56 13.61
CA GLN A 29 -36.23 27.76 12.40
C GLN A 29 -34.72 27.76 12.72
N GLN A 30 -34.35 28.27 13.90
CA GLN A 30 -32.97 28.28 14.38
C GLN A 30 -32.41 26.87 14.59
N VAL A 31 -33.19 25.97 15.21
CA VAL A 31 -32.79 24.56 15.40
C VAL A 31 -32.64 23.84 14.06
N LYS A 32 -33.52 24.13 13.09
CA LYS A 32 -33.40 23.57 11.73
C LYS A 32 -32.13 24.04 11.02
N GLN A 33 -31.79 25.33 11.12
CA GLN A 33 -30.55 25.87 10.56
C GLN A 33 -29.31 25.29 11.23
N ALA A 34 -29.33 25.18 12.56
CA ALA A 34 -28.26 24.55 13.32
C ALA A 34 -28.06 23.09 12.89
N LEU A 35 -29.15 22.33 12.73
CA LEU A 35 -29.09 20.93 12.29
C LEU A 35 -28.46 20.79 10.90
N VAL A 36 -28.89 21.61 9.94
CA VAL A 36 -28.30 21.62 8.59
C VAL A 36 -26.80 21.93 8.68
N HIS A 37 -26.40 22.93 9.47
CA HIS A 37 -25.00 23.28 9.63
C HIS A 37 -24.16 22.13 10.19
N VAL A 38 -24.59 21.48 11.29
CA VAL A 38 -23.83 20.38 11.90
C VAL A 38 -23.79 19.13 11.02
N VAL A 39 -24.84 18.88 10.23
CA VAL A 39 -24.86 17.78 9.24
C VAL A 39 -23.89 18.07 8.10
N CYS A 40 -23.89 19.28 7.54
CA CYS A 40 -22.93 19.68 6.51
C CYS A 40 -21.49 19.60 7.03
N ASP A 41 -21.24 20.03 8.27
CA ASP A 41 -19.91 19.97 8.87
C ASP A 41 -19.40 18.54 9.09
N LEU A 42 -20.29 17.58 9.42
CA LEU A 42 -19.97 16.16 9.45
C LEU A 42 -19.70 15.62 8.03
N GLN A 43 -20.53 15.96 7.04
CA GLN A 43 -20.35 15.54 5.65
C GLN A 43 -18.99 15.99 5.10
N CYS A 44 -18.62 17.26 5.30
CA CYS A 44 -17.32 17.78 4.92
C CYS A 44 -16.17 17.03 5.63
N GLY A 45 -16.34 16.69 6.91
CA GLY A 45 -15.36 15.89 7.65
C GLY A 45 -15.20 14.48 7.06
N ILE A 46 -16.30 13.82 6.70
CA ILE A 46 -16.29 12.49 6.08
C ILE A 46 -15.63 12.53 4.69
N GLU A 47 -15.93 13.55 3.90
CA GLU A 47 -15.32 13.73 2.58
C GLU A 47 -13.81 13.92 2.70
N GLN A 48 -13.34 14.78 3.60
CA GLN A 48 -11.91 14.93 3.89
C GLN A 48 -11.26 13.63 4.38
N ALA A 49 -11.95 12.87 5.23
CA ALA A 49 -11.46 11.59 5.72
C ALA A 49 -11.36 10.56 4.57
N LYS A 50 -12.33 10.54 3.66
CA LYS A 50 -12.35 9.68 2.48
C LYS A 50 -11.23 10.05 1.51
N ASP A 51 -11.06 11.33 1.22
CA ASP A 51 -9.99 11.81 0.34
C ASP A 51 -8.63 11.41 0.91
N MET A 52 -8.41 11.64 2.21
CA MET A 52 -7.20 11.22 2.88
C MET A 52 -6.98 9.70 2.81
N ALA A 53 -8.03 8.89 3.00
CA ALA A 53 -7.95 7.43 2.83
C ALA A 53 -7.53 7.05 1.41
N SER A 54 -8.13 7.67 0.39
CA SER A 54 -7.86 7.38 -1.01
C SER A 54 -6.47 7.81 -1.49
N THR A 55 -5.82 8.74 -0.78
CA THR A 55 -4.42 9.11 -1.06
C THR A 55 -3.40 8.15 -0.45
N LEU A 56 -3.81 7.23 0.42
CA LEU A 56 -2.93 6.18 0.93
C LEU A 56 -2.67 5.16 -0.19
N PRO A 57 -1.45 4.62 -0.31
CA PRO A 57 -1.16 3.56 -1.28
C PRO A 57 -2.11 2.37 -1.09
N GLY A 58 -2.94 2.08 -2.10
CA GLY A 58 -3.94 1.02 -2.05
C GLY A 58 -5.24 1.40 -1.34
N GLY A 59 -5.41 2.63 -0.87
CA GLY A 59 -6.62 3.10 -0.21
C GLY A 59 -7.84 3.23 -1.13
N GLU A 60 -7.62 3.20 -2.43
CA GLU A 60 -8.62 3.09 -3.49
C GLU A 60 -9.11 1.64 -3.71
N LEU A 61 -8.34 0.66 -3.23
CA LEU A 61 -8.62 -0.76 -3.41
C LEU A 61 -9.45 -1.28 -2.23
N SER A 62 -10.38 -2.17 -2.55
CA SER A 62 -11.01 -3.04 -1.54
C SER A 62 -9.97 -3.94 -0.88
N VAL A 63 -10.29 -4.46 0.31
CA VAL A 63 -9.40 -5.37 1.05
C VAL A 63 -9.11 -6.63 0.22
N GLU A 64 -10.10 -7.09 -0.54
CA GLU A 64 -10.00 -8.23 -1.44
C GLU A 64 -9.01 -7.94 -2.58
N GLU A 65 -9.15 -6.79 -3.26
CA GLU A 65 -8.23 -6.36 -4.32
C GLU A 65 -6.81 -6.17 -3.81
N GLN A 66 -6.63 -5.60 -2.61
CA GLN A 66 -5.32 -5.52 -1.96
C GLN A 66 -4.72 -6.91 -1.74
N GLY A 67 -5.53 -7.89 -1.30
CA GLY A 67 -5.12 -9.27 -1.15
C GLY A 67 -4.65 -9.92 -2.45
N GLU A 68 -5.36 -9.67 -3.55
CA GLU A 68 -4.96 -10.15 -4.89
C GLU A 68 -3.64 -9.54 -5.36
N VAL A 69 -3.46 -8.22 -5.16
CA VAL A 69 -2.22 -7.52 -5.50
C VAL A 69 -1.05 -8.05 -4.68
N ILE A 70 -1.24 -8.27 -3.38
CA ILE A 70 -0.21 -8.86 -2.51
C ILE A 70 0.19 -10.25 -3.03
N ALA A 71 -0.78 -11.12 -3.29
CA ALA A 71 -0.51 -12.47 -3.78
C ALA A 71 0.23 -12.46 -5.13
N MET A 72 -0.13 -11.54 -6.03
CA MET A 72 0.58 -11.34 -7.29
C MET A 72 2.03 -10.86 -7.08
N LEU A 73 2.25 -9.89 -6.19
CA LEU A 73 3.57 -9.35 -5.88
C LEU A 73 4.48 -10.41 -5.22
N GLU A 74 3.93 -11.24 -4.34
CA GLU A 74 4.65 -12.36 -3.72
C GLU A 74 5.12 -13.38 -4.76
N LYS A 75 4.22 -13.78 -5.69
CA LYS A 75 4.59 -14.66 -6.82
C LYS A 75 5.66 -14.04 -7.70
N LEU A 76 5.57 -12.74 -7.96
CA LEU A 76 6.57 -12.03 -8.77
C LEU A 76 7.93 -12.01 -8.07
N LYS A 77 7.96 -11.73 -6.77
CA LYS A 77 9.16 -11.77 -5.92
C LYS A 77 9.81 -13.15 -5.97
N GLU A 78 9.04 -14.21 -5.77
CA GLU A 78 9.55 -15.59 -5.80
C GLU A 78 10.16 -15.93 -7.17
N ARG A 79 9.47 -15.60 -8.27
CA ARG A 79 10.01 -15.81 -9.63
C ARG A 79 11.30 -15.05 -9.86
N LYS A 80 11.39 -13.80 -9.37
CA LYS A 80 12.61 -12.99 -9.50
C LYS A 80 13.77 -13.55 -8.68
N GLN A 81 13.51 -14.08 -7.49
CA GLN A 81 14.53 -14.76 -6.69
C GLN A 81 15.06 -16.01 -7.38
N GLN A 82 14.17 -16.83 -7.96
CA GLN A 82 14.57 -18.02 -8.74
C GLN A 82 15.39 -17.64 -9.98
N GLN A 83 14.98 -16.59 -10.71
CA GLN A 83 15.73 -16.07 -11.86
C GLN A 83 17.13 -15.60 -11.47
N LEU A 84 17.25 -14.89 -10.34
CA LEU A 84 18.53 -14.42 -9.83
C LEU A 84 19.44 -15.58 -9.40
N ALA A 85 18.89 -16.57 -8.70
CA ALA A 85 19.64 -17.76 -8.29
C ALA A 85 20.17 -18.53 -9.51
N LYS A 86 19.34 -18.72 -10.55
CA LYS A 86 19.75 -19.34 -11.80
C LYS A 86 20.85 -18.54 -12.50
N PHE A 87 20.65 -17.23 -12.63
CA PHE A 87 21.65 -16.35 -13.26
C PHE A 87 23.00 -16.41 -12.52
N SER A 88 22.98 -16.36 -11.19
CA SER A 88 24.21 -16.49 -10.38
C SER A 88 24.91 -17.83 -10.64
N ALA A 89 24.16 -18.94 -10.67
CA ALA A 89 24.71 -20.26 -10.94
C ALA A 89 25.31 -20.38 -12.36
N ASP A 90 24.65 -19.79 -13.35
CA ASP A 90 25.13 -19.76 -14.74
C ASP A 90 26.44 -18.96 -14.85
N VAL A 91 26.53 -17.81 -14.19
CA VAL A 91 27.75 -16.98 -14.13
C VAL A 91 28.90 -17.73 -13.45
N ASP A 92 28.63 -18.42 -12.34
CA ASP A 92 29.64 -19.23 -11.63
C ASP A 92 30.14 -20.38 -12.51
N ALA A 93 29.25 -21.05 -13.24
CA ALA A 93 29.61 -22.13 -14.14
C ALA A 93 30.48 -21.64 -15.32
N ILE A 94 30.13 -20.51 -15.93
CA ILE A 94 30.92 -19.88 -17.00
C ILE A 94 32.31 -19.49 -16.50
N THR A 95 32.39 -18.91 -15.30
CA THR A 95 33.66 -18.49 -14.68
C THR A 95 34.56 -19.71 -14.42
N LYS A 96 34.00 -20.80 -13.89
CA LYS A 96 34.72 -22.06 -13.67
C LYS A 96 35.20 -22.68 -14.98
N ALA A 97 34.35 -22.76 -16.00
CA ALA A 97 34.72 -23.29 -17.31
C ALA A 97 35.84 -22.47 -17.97
N THR A 98 35.77 -21.14 -17.88
CA THR A 98 36.82 -20.24 -18.41
C THR A 98 38.14 -20.43 -17.67
N THR A 99 38.10 -20.59 -16.34
CA THR A 99 39.30 -20.85 -15.52
C THR A 99 39.90 -22.22 -15.85
N GLN A 100 39.08 -23.25 -16.05
CA GLN A 100 39.51 -24.58 -16.44
C GLN A 100 40.13 -24.60 -17.84
N MET A 101 39.49 -23.95 -18.83
CA MET A 101 40.08 -23.77 -20.17
C MET A 101 41.43 -23.05 -20.10
N ARG A 102 41.54 -21.97 -19.31
CA ARG A 102 42.81 -21.23 -19.16
C ARG A 102 43.93 -22.11 -18.58
N MET A 103 43.63 -23.00 -17.63
CA MET A 103 44.59 -23.95 -17.09
C MET A 103 44.99 -25.04 -18.10
N GLU A 104 44.08 -25.46 -18.97
CA GLU A 104 44.36 -26.46 -20.03
C GLU A 104 45.25 -25.88 -21.16
N VAL A 105 45.12 -24.60 -21.51
CA VAL A 105 46.01 -23.94 -22.49
C VAL A 105 47.44 -23.81 -21.94
N ASP A 106 47.61 -23.53 -20.65
CA ASP A 106 48.93 -23.41 -20.01
C ASP A 106 49.65 -24.77 -19.90
N SER A 107 48.88 -25.85 -19.72
CA SER A 107 49.39 -27.21 -19.64
C SER A 107 49.84 -27.78 -21.00
N THR A 108 49.20 -27.35 -22.09
CA THR A 108 49.52 -27.80 -23.47
C THR A 108 50.66 -27.02 -24.12
N ALA A 109 51.02 -25.84 -23.59
CA ALA A 109 52.20 -25.08 -24.00
C ALA A 109 53.52 -25.59 -23.38
N SER A 110 53.47 -26.54 -22.45
CA SER A 110 54.63 -26.98 -21.65
C SER A 110 55.27 -28.30 -22.07
N THR A 111 54.94 -28.88 -23.23
CA THR A 111 55.76 -29.98 -23.79
C THR A 111 57.01 -29.40 -24.46
N PRO A 112 58.23 -29.60 -23.90
CA PRO A 112 59.45 -29.23 -24.60
C PRO A 112 59.67 -30.26 -25.71
N ALA A 113 59.88 -29.79 -26.94
CA ALA A 113 60.40 -30.61 -28.02
C ALA A 113 61.82 -31.06 -27.63
N VAL A 114 61.96 -32.35 -27.30
CA VAL A 114 63.23 -33.07 -27.32
C VAL A 114 62.99 -34.39 -28.03
#